data_AF-A0AAV9EGF2-F1
#
_entry.id   AF-A0AAV9EGF2-F1
#
_cell.length_a   1.000
_cell.length_b   1.000
_cell.length_c   1.000
_cell.angle_alpha   90.00
_cell.angle_beta   90.00
_cell.angle_gamma   90.00
#
_symmetry.space_group_name_H-M   'P 1'
#
loop_
_entity.id
_entity.type
_entity.pdbx_description
1 polymer ?
#
loop_
_entity_poly.entity_id
_entity_poly.type
_entity_poly.pdbx_seq_one_letter_code
_entity_poly.pdbx_strand_id
1 'polypeptide(L)'
;MTGQRLLGTPTLKQWPGLKYLMFERKNYKRSMPIPLALVFPNMDQNGLDLLSRLLEFDPAKRISAEEALDHPYFDSLDKFQY
;
A
#
# COMPACT_ATOMS: atom_id res chain seq x y z
N MET A 1 -3.88 6.34 -15.46
CA MET A 1 -4.69 6.10 -14.24
C MET A 1 -3.85 6.51 -13.05
N THR A 2 -4.20 7.61 -12.36
CA THR A 2 -3.43 8.10 -11.20
C THR A 2 -3.69 7.23 -9.97
N GLY A 3 -2.62 6.81 -9.27
CA GLY A 3 -2.67 5.84 -8.15
C GLY A 3 -3.62 6.18 -6.99
N GLN A 4 -4.05 7.44 -6.88
CA GLN A 4 -5.05 7.91 -5.89
C GLN A 4 -6.45 7.26 -6.04
N ARG A 5 -6.76 6.63 -7.19
CA ARG A 5 -8.06 5.98 -7.39
C ARG A 5 -8.13 4.57 -6.81
N LEU A 6 -6.99 3.91 -6.64
CA LEU A 6 -6.92 2.52 -6.17
C LEU A 6 -7.04 2.45 -4.64
N LEU A 7 -6.20 3.23 -3.94
CA LEU A 7 -6.07 3.17 -2.48
C LEU A 7 -7.02 4.13 -1.75
N GLY A 8 -7.76 4.96 -2.50
CA GLY A 8 -8.61 5.99 -1.91
C GLY A 8 -7.85 7.21 -1.43
N THR A 9 -8.52 8.06 -0.67
CA THR A 9 -7.89 9.21 0.01
C THR A 9 -7.59 8.83 1.46
N PRO A 10 -6.34 8.91 1.93
CA PRO A 10 -6.01 8.56 3.31
C PRO A 10 -6.71 9.51 4.29
N THR A 11 -7.13 8.96 5.43
CA THR A 11 -7.67 9.76 6.54
C THR A 11 -6.54 10.22 7.47
N LEU A 12 -6.78 11.29 8.25
CA LEU A 12 -5.84 11.72 9.30
C LEU A 12 -5.60 10.65 10.36
N LYS A 13 -6.54 9.70 10.54
CA LYS A 13 -6.37 8.55 11.43
C LYS A 13 -5.37 7.53 10.87
N GLN A 14 -5.42 7.28 9.55
CA GLN A 14 -4.47 6.37 8.88
C GLN A 14 -3.07 6.98 8.81
N TRP A 15 -2.99 8.26 8.41
CA TRP A 15 -1.73 8.98 8.28
C TRP A 15 -1.81 10.36 8.96
N PRO A 16 -1.38 10.50 10.22
CA PRO A 16 -1.43 11.77 10.94
C PRO A 16 -0.56 12.87 10.32
N GLY A 17 0.54 12.48 9.65
CA GLY A 17 1.45 13.40 8.94
C GLY A 17 0.79 14.10 7.75
N LEU A 18 -0.34 13.57 7.27
CA LEU A 18 -1.10 14.11 6.16
C LEU A 18 -1.55 15.56 6.39
N LYS A 19 -1.76 15.99 7.64
CA LYS A 19 -2.13 17.39 7.98
C LYS A 19 -1.09 18.41 7.51
N TYR A 20 0.18 18.03 7.50
CA TYR A 20 1.28 18.91 7.09
C TYR A 20 1.43 18.98 5.56
N LEU A 21 0.96 17.94 4.85
CA LEU A 21 1.03 17.84 3.40
C LEU A 21 -0.24 18.36 2.69
N MET A 22 -1.39 18.34 3.38
CA MET A 22 -2.68 18.76 2.84
C MET A 22 -2.93 20.27 2.92
N PHE A 23 -2.05 21.04 3.57
CA PHE A 23 -2.21 22.50 3.73
C PHE A 23 -2.25 23.24 2.38
N GLU A 24 -1.78 22.61 1.29
CA GLU A 24 -1.72 23.20 -0.04
C GLU A 24 -2.85 22.76 -1.01
N ARG A 25 -3.72 21.81 -0.64
CA ARG A 25 -4.63 21.15 -1.62
C ARG A 25 -6.10 21.30 -1.27
N LYS A 26 -6.66 22.48 -1.57
CA LYS A 26 -8.07 22.85 -1.29
C LYS A 26 -9.15 22.04 -2.04
N ASN A 27 -8.83 21.25 -3.08
CA ASN A 27 -9.83 20.69 -4.01
C ASN A 27 -9.72 19.18 -4.30
N TYR A 28 -9.31 18.34 -3.35
CA TYR A 28 -9.26 16.89 -3.60
C TYR A 28 -10.64 16.23 -3.38
N LYS A 29 -11.16 15.53 -4.40
CA LYS A 29 -12.37 14.69 -4.25
C LYS A 29 -12.00 13.43 -3.46
N ARG A 30 -12.62 13.24 -2.29
CA ARG A 30 -12.44 12.02 -1.49
C ARG A 30 -12.87 10.81 -2.31
N SER A 31 -12.01 9.81 -2.37
CA SER A 31 -12.27 8.51 -2.98
C SER A 31 -12.25 7.42 -1.91
N MET A 32 -13.16 6.46 -2.03
CA MET A 32 -13.11 5.24 -1.21
C MET A 32 -12.04 4.29 -1.77
N PRO A 33 -11.36 3.52 -0.90
CA PRO A 33 -10.44 2.49 -1.35
C PRO A 33 -11.19 1.40 -2.11
N ILE A 34 -10.58 0.89 -3.17
CA ILE A 34 -11.05 -0.32 -3.86
C ILE A 34 -10.28 -1.50 -3.27
N PRO A 35 -10.94 -2.56 -2.79
CA PRO A 35 -10.26 -3.77 -2.32
C PRO A 35 -9.28 -4.31 -3.37
N LEU A 36 -8.03 -4.57 -2.98
CA LEU A 36 -6.99 -5.03 -3.90
C LEU A 36 -7.38 -6.35 -4.59
N ALA A 37 -8.07 -7.25 -3.89
CA ALA A 37 -8.58 -8.51 -4.45
C ALA A 37 -9.52 -8.31 -5.66
N LEU A 38 -10.27 -7.20 -5.72
CA LEU A 38 -11.13 -6.89 -6.87
C LEU A 38 -10.32 -6.37 -8.06
N VAL A 39 -9.16 -5.77 -7.82
CA VAL A 39 -8.27 -5.24 -8.87
C VAL A 39 -7.32 -6.32 -9.37
N PHE A 40 -6.88 -7.21 -8.49
CA PHE A 40 -5.94 -8.30 -8.76
C PHE A 40 -6.59 -9.65 -8.41
N PRO A 41 -7.58 -10.12 -9.21
CA PRO A 41 -8.35 -11.33 -8.88
C PRO A 41 -7.53 -12.63 -8.92
N ASN A 42 -6.39 -12.61 -9.61
CA ASN A 42 -5.51 -13.78 -9.75
C ASN A 42 -4.37 -13.80 -8.72
N MET A 43 -4.32 -12.81 -7.83
CA MET A 43 -3.29 -12.72 -6.80
C MET A 43 -3.72 -13.53 -5.58
N ASP A 44 -2.78 -14.28 -5.00
CA ASP A 44 -2.99 -15.05 -3.79
C ASP A 44 -3.03 -14.15 -2.54
N GLN A 45 -3.38 -14.74 -1.40
CA GLN A 45 -3.51 -13.97 -0.15
C GLN A 45 -2.18 -13.35 0.30
N ASN A 46 -1.05 -14.06 0.14
CA ASN A 46 0.26 -13.53 0.53
C ASN A 46 0.70 -12.38 -0.38
N GLY A 47 0.40 -12.47 -1.68
CA GLY A 47 0.68 -11.38 -2.62
C GLY A 47 -0.16 -10.14 -2.32
N LEU A 48 -1.46 -10.32 -2.02
CA LEU A 48 -2.36 -9.23 -1.66
C LEU A 48 -1.94 -8.56 -0.34
N ASP A 49 -1.51 -9.35 0.65
CA ASP A 49 -1.01 -8.83 1.93
C ASP A 49 0.26 -8.00 1.73
N LEU A 50 1.28 -8.56 1.06
CA LEU A 50 2.53 -7.85 0.76
C LEU A 50 2.26 -6.56 0.00
N LEU A 51 1.42 -6.63 -1.04
CA LEU A 51 1.06 -5.46 -1.85
C LEU A 51 0.37 -4.38 -0.99
N SER A 52 -0.50 -4.76 -0.06
CA SER A 52 -1.15 -3.81 0.84
C SER A 52 -0.14 -3.09 1.76
N ARG A 53 0.87 -3.79 2.25
CA ARG A 53 1.92 -3.25 3.12
C ARG A 53 2.92 -2.36 2.36
N LEU A 54 3.19 -2.68 1.09
CA LEU A 54 3.99 -1.84 0.18
C LEU A 54 3.25 -0.54 -0.20
N LEU A 55 1.94 -0.62 -0.36
CA LEU A 55 1.08 0.51 -0.74
C LEU A 55 0.57 1.33 0.46
N GLU A 56 1.14 1.14 1.65
CA GLU A 56 0.79 1.93 2.83
C GLU A 56 1.08 3.42 2.61
N PHE A 57 0.10 4.25 2.97
CA PHE A 57 0.14 5.69 2.77
C PHE A 57 1.10 6.37 3.74
N ASP A 58 1.08 5.94 5.01
CA ASP A 58 1.99 6.44 6.02
C ASP A 58 3.39 5.85 5.78
N PRO A 59 4.38 6.66 5.35
CA PRO A 59 5.71 6.13 5.06
C PRO A 59 6.37 5.46 6.28
N ALA A 60 5.99 5.86 7.49
CA ALA A 60 6.50 5.27 8.74
C ALA A 60 5.92 3.87 9.01
N LYS A 61 4.82 3.49 8.36
CA LYS A 61 4.18 2.17 8.49
C LYS A 61 4.40 1.28 7.27
N ARG A 62 4.96 1.83 6.20
CA ARG A 62 5.27 1.08 4.97
C ARG A 62 6.37 0.06 5.27
N ILE A 63 6.15 -1.17 4.83
CA ILE A 63 7.13 -2.24 4.96
C ILE A 63 8.47 -1.85 4.32
N SER A 64 9.57 -2.15 5.00
CA SER A 64 10.91 -1.96 4.44
C SER A 64 11.24 -3.01 3.38
N ALA A 65 12.29 -2.77 2.60
CA ALA A 65 12.74 -3.73 1.60
C ALA A 65 13.21 -5.05 2.23
N GLU A 66 13.91 -4.97 3.37
CA GLU A 66 14.38 -6.13 4.14
C GLU A 66 13.19 -6.96 4.64
N GLU A 67 12.25 -6.35 5.35
CA GLU A 67 11.04 -7.03 5.83
C GLU A 67 10.18 -7.59 4.69
N ALA A 68 10.17 -6.94 3.53
CA ALA A 68 9.43 -7.41 2.35
C ALA A 68 10.05 -8.69 1.79
N LEU A 69 11.38 -8.84 1.76
CA LEU A 69 12.05 -10.05 1.31
C LEU A 69 11.86 -11.24 2.28
N ASP A 70 11.65 -10.93 3.55
CA ASP A 70 11.30 -11.91 4.59
C ASP A 70 9.80 -12.27 4.61
N HIS A 71 8.99 -11.67 3.74
CA HIS A 71 7.55 -11.93 3.69
C HIS A 71 7.24 -13.34 3.16
N PRO A 72 6.19 -14.03 3.68
CA PRO A 72 5.78 -15.36 3.21
C PRO A 72 5.48 -15.49 1.71
N TYR A 73 5.25 -14.37 1.04
CA TYR A 73 5.09 -14.31 -0.41
C TYR A 73 6.33 -14.83 -1.16
N PHE A 74 7.52 -14.62 -0.61
CA PHE A 74 8.80 -15.03 -1.21
C PHE A 74 9.37 -16.33 -0.64
N ASP A 75 8.66 -17.03 0.26
CA ASP A 75 9.17 -18.28 0.87
C ASP A 75 9.31 -19.43 -0.13
N SER A 76 8.64 -19.33 -1.29
CA SER A 76 8.78 -20.29 -2.39
C SER A 76 9.99 -20.04 -3.28
N LEU A 77 10.66 -18.89 -3.14
CA LEU A 77 11.86 -18.55 -3.90
C LEU A 77 13.11 -19.05 -3.20
N ASP A 78 14.07 -19.54 -3.99
CA ASP A 78 15.42 -19.79 -3.48
C ASP A 78 16.12 -18.43 -3.25
N LYS A 79 16.17 -18.01 -1.98
CA LYS A 79 16.73 -16.72 -1.56
C LYS A 79 18.26 -16.66 -1.74
N PHE A 80 18.93 -17.77 -2.05
CA PHE A 80 20.39 -17.86 -2.20
C PHE A 80 20.86 -17.86 -3.65
N GLN A 81 19.95 -17.75 -4.63
CA GLN A 81 20.29 -17.78 -6.05
C GLN A 81 20.58 -16.39 -6.68
N TYR A 82 20.65 -15.33 -5.87
CA TYR A 82 20.91 -13.95 -6.30
C TYR A 82 21.99 -13.27 -5.47
#